data_AF-A0A3N5TAM8-F1
#
_entry.id   AF-A0A3N5TAM8-F1
#
_cell.length_a   1.000
_cell.length_b   1.000
_cell.length_c   1.000
_cell.angle_alpha   90.00
_cell.angle_beta   90.00
_cell.angle_gamma   90.00
#
_symmetry.space_group_name_H-M   'P 1'
#
loop_
_entity.id
_entity.type
_entity.pdbx_description
1 polymer ?
#
loop_
_entity_poly.entity_id
_entity_poly.type
_entity_poly.pdbx_seq_one_letter_code
_entity_poly.pdbx_strand_id
1 'polypeptide(L)'
;GAAETRDICADLVGKYRDRYLADRVFELAWTHSQVLLQQINATEADVQLYGRLAASVLYSNSVLRADSSLIIKNLRGQSSLWGYSISGDLPIVLLWIEDQANIMLVRQLIQAHAYWRLKGLAVDLVIFNEDHAGYRQVLHDQIMGLIAAGIKVKRMDRSGAIFVRNADQISEEDRVIFQAVARAIIRDSRGTLAEQMDRRGRVQPKIPVLEPTRVFRSLPPIVEALPRKDLIFFNGTGGFTPDGREYVISTGSEQVTPLPWVNVLANPNFGAIVSENGPSYTWSENAHEFRLTPWDNDPVMDSSGEAFYIRDEERGHFWSPMPGPARGATPYVTRHGFGYTVFEHTERGISSEAWLFVAVDVPVKFTVLKVRNRCGRPRRLSVSGYAEWVLGDLQPKTVMHVTTEIDPQSGAILANNSYNAEFGRRVAFFNVDHATRTVSADRTEFIGRNGTLASPAAMIRSRLSGRVGATLDPCAAMHVVFDLDDGEDREIVFTLGAGQDAADATALARRFRDSAAARKALDAVWLYWKHTLGAIQVETPDPSVNLLANGWLLYQTIACRLWGRSGYYQSGGAFGFRDQLQDTMAL
;
A
#
# COMPACT_ATOMS: atom_id res chain seq x y z
N GLY A 1 3.14 -16.12 23.92
CA GLY A 1 3.80 -15.09 24.74
C GLY A 1 5.24 -15.00 24.34
N ALA A 2 5.89 -13.86 24.58
CA ALA A 2 7.33 -13.68 24.41
C ALA A 2 7.90 -13.10 25.71
N ALA A 3 9.13 -13.44 26.03
CA ALA A 3 9.87 -12.91 27.16
C ALA A 3 11.34 -12.80 26.81
N GLU A 4 12.07 -11.95 27.52
CA GLU A 4 13.49 -11.69 27.28
C GLU A 4 14.36 -12.95 27.43
N THR A 5 13.91 -13.91 28.26
CA THR A 5 14.61 -15.18 28.46
C THR A 5 13.63 -16.35 28.48
N ARG A 6 14.17 -17.55 28.23
CA ARG A 6 13.42 -18.80 28.30
C ARG A 6 12.79 -19.03 29.67
N ASP A 7 13.50 -18.69 30.75
CA ASP A 7 13.06 -18.94 32.13
C ASP A 7 11.85 -18.07 32.48
N ILE A 8 11.86 -16.79 32.10
CA ILE A 8 10.70 -15.90 32.26
C ILE A 8 9.50 -16.44 31.47
N CYS A 9 9.74 -16.98 30.27
CA CYS A 9 8.70 -17.63 29.48
C CYS A 9 8.11 -18.85 30.22
N ALA A 10 8.93 -19.69 30.84
CA ALA A 10 8.48 -20.84 31.62
C ALA A 10 7.67 -20.42 32.87
N ASP A 11 8.11 -19.37 33.56
CA ASP A 11 7.40 -18.81 34.71
C ASP A 11 6.04 -18.22 34.33
N LEU A 12 5.97 -17.50 33.20
CA LEU A 12 4.71 -16.99 32.66
C LEU A 12 3.76 -18.14 32.30
N VAL A 13 4.28 -19.22 31.70
CA VAL A 13 3.48 -20.43 31.44
C VAL A 13 2.96 -21.02 32.75
N GLY A 14 3.79 -21.12 33.79
CA GLY A 14 3.36 -21.59 35.11
C GLY A 14 2.25 -20.72 35.71
N LYS A 15 2.46 -19.40 35.72
CA LYS A 15 1.51 -18.41 36.25
C LYS A 15 0.14 -18.47 35.57
N TYR A 16 0.12 -18.54 34.24
CA TYR A 16 -1.14 -18.54 33.48
C TYR A 16 -1.78 -19.92 33.30
N ARG A 17 -1.13 -20.99 33.77
CA ARG A 17 -1.71 -22.34 33.82
C ARG A 17 -2.65 -22.54 35.01
N ASP A 18 -2.54 -21.70 36.03
CA ASP A 18 -3.44 -21.72 37.19
C ASP A 18 -4.81 -21.13 36.83
N ARG A 19 -5.84 -21.98 36.91
CA ARG A 19 -7.24 -21.61 36.58
C ARG A 19 -7.82 -20.60 37.58
N TYR A 20 -7.41 -20.65 38.85
CA TYR A 20 -7.92 -19.72 39.87
C TYR A 20 -7.40 -18.30 39.68
N LEU A 21 -6.17 -18.17 39.16
CA LEU A 21 -5.61 -16.88 38.76
C LEU A 21 -6.39 -16.27 37.59
N ALA A 22 -6.82 -17.08 36.61
CA ALA A 22 -7.64 -16.60 35.50
C ALA A 22 -8.99 -16.07 35.99
N ASP A 23 -9.71 -16.84 36.82
CA ASP A 23 -11.02 -16.42 37.35
C ASP A 23 -10.91 -15.13 38.18
N ARG A 24 -9.92 -15.04 39.07
CA ARG A 24 -9.66 -13.82 39.85
C ARG A 24 -9.35 -12.61 38.96
N VAL A 25 -8.61 -12.79 37.86
CA VAL A 25 -8.33 -11.70 36.92
C VAL A 25 -9.62 -11.21 36.24
N PHE A 26 -10.53 -12.11 35.86
CA PHE A 26 -11.83 -11.71 35.30
C PHE A 26 -12.72 -10.98 36.33
N GLU A 27 -12.77 -11.42 37.58
CA GLU A 27 -13.52 -10.74 38.65
C GLU A 27 -12.98 -9.33 38.94
N LEU A 28 -11.64 -9.19 39.01
CA LEU A 28 -11.00 -7.89 39.18
C LEU A 28 -11.24 -6.99 37.96
N ALA A 29 -11.17 -7.54 36.74
CA ALA A 29 -11.45 -6.80 35.51
C ALA A 29 -12.91 -6.33 35.45
N TRP A 30 -13.86 -7.16 35.88
CA TRP A 30 -15.28 -6.80 35.99
C TRP A 30 -15.49 -5.64 36.97
N THR A 31 -14.95 -5.78 38.19
CA THR A 31 -15.05 -4.74 39.23
C THR A 31 -14.44 -3.42 38.75
N HIS A 32 -13.25 -3.49 38.13
CA HIS A 32 -12.59 -2.33 37.55
C HIS A 32 -13.44 -1.69 36.43
N SER A 33 -14.10 -2.49 35.58
CA SER A 33 -15.00 -2.00 34.54
C SER A 33 -16.21 -1.27 35.12
N GLN A 34 -16.83 -1.79 36.19
CA GLN A 34 -17.97 -1.14 36.86
C GLN A 34 -17.59 0.21 37.49
N VAL A 35 -16.42 0.28 38.14
CA VAL A 35 -15.90 1.54 38.68
C VAL A 35 -15.65 2.56 37.56
N LEU A 36 -15.11 2.11 36.43
CA LEU A 36 -14.87 2.95 35.27
C LEU A 36 -16.17 3.54 34.72
N LEU A 37 -17.21 2.72 34.56
CA LEU A 37 -18.54 3.15 34.09
C LEU A 37 -19.16 4.23 34.99
N GLN A 38 -19.05 4.07 36.31
CA GLN A 38 -19.52 5.07 37.28
C GLN A 38 -18.76 6.39 37.17
N GLN A 39 -17.44 6.36 36.95
CA GLN A 39 -16.62 7.57 36.81
C GLN A 39 -17.02 8.43 35.61
N ILE A 40 -17.44 7.82 34.50
CA ILE A 40 -17.86 8.53 33.28
C ILE A 40 -19.39 8.69 33.17
N ASN A 41 -20.14 8.22 34.18
CA ASN A 41 -21.60 8.25 34.22
C ASN A 41 -22.25 7.60 32.98
N ALA A 42 -21.70 6.47 32.54
CA ALA A 42 -22.15 5.74 31.34
C ALA A 42 -22.69 4.36 31.71
N THR A 43 -23.64 3.87 30.93
CA THR A 43 -24.18 2.51 31.04
C THR A 43 -23.34 1.51 30.24
N GLU A 44 -23.59 0.21 30.44
CA GLU A 44 -22.97 -0.83 29.60
C GLU A 44 -23.33 -0.67 28.11
N ALA A 45 -24.60 -0.35 27.82
CA ALA A 45 -25.07 -0.12 26.45
C ALA A 45 -24.35 1.07 25.79
N ASP A 46 -24.13 2.16 26.54
CA ASP A 46 -23.36 3.31 26.06
C ASP A 46 -21.93 2.91 25.68
N VAL A 47 -21.25 2.14 26.54
CA VAL A 47 -19.87 1.72 26.28
C VAL A 47 -19.75 0.75 25.10
N GLN A 48 -20.76 -0.10 24.86
CA GLN A 48 -20.79 -0.91 23.64
C GLN A 48 -20.87 -0.01 22.38
N LEU A 49 -21.67 1.05 22.40
CA LEU A 49 -21.70 2.05 21.31
C LEU A 49 -20.35 2.77 21.18
N TYR A 50 -19.74 3.19 22.28
CA TYR A 50 -18.43 3.85 22.27
C TYR A 50 -17.33 2.94 21.72
N GLY A 51 -17.40 1.63 21.99
CA GLY A 51 -16.51 0.62 21.42
C GLY A 51 -16.71 0.44 19.92
N ARG A 52 -17.96 0.41 19.43
CA ARG A 52 -18.26 0.38 17.99
C ARG A 52 -17.77 1.64 17.27
N LEU A 53 -17.92 2.81 17.89
CA LEU A 53 -17.38 4.06 17.35
C LEU A 53 -15.85 4.06 17.36
N ALA A 54 -15.21 3.57 18.43
CA ALA A 54 -13.76 3.41 18.51
C ALA A 54 -13.21 2.53 17.38
N ALA A 55 -13.91 1.45 17.02
CA ALA A 55 -13.53 0.61 15.89
C ALA A 55 -13.52 1.39 14.57
N SER A 56 -14.46 2.33 14.39
CA SER A 56 -14.50 3.22 13.21
C SER A 56 -13.46 4.34 13.25
N VAL A 57 -12.91 4.65 14.43
CA VAL A 57 -11.78 5.58 14.60
C VAL A 57 -10.46 4.90 14.26
N LEU A 58 -10.25 3.67 14.76
CA LEU A 58 -9.07 2.86 14.51
C LEU A 58 -8.99 2.39 13.05
N TYR A 59 -10.10 1.87 12.53
CA TYR A 59 -10.22 1.39 11.16
C TYR A 59 -11.13 2.34 10.38
N SER A 60 -10.64 2.87 9.26
CA SER A 60 -11.39 3.81 8.42
C SER A 60 -12.72 3.21 7.96
N ASN A 61 -13.83 3.66 8.56
CA ASN A 61 -15.17 3.25 8.19
C ASN A 61 -15.78 4.27 7.21
N SER A 62 -15.94 3.88 5.95
CA SER A 62 -16.50 4.75 4.91
C SER A 62 -17.92 5.25 5.19
N VAL A 63 -18.71 4.54 6.02
CA VAL A 63 -20.10 4.91 6.35
C VAL A 63 -20.18 6.15 7.23
N LEU A 64 -19.22 6.33 8.13
CA LEU A 64 -19.18 7.46 9.06
C LEU A 64 -18.29 8.60 8.56
N ARG A 65 -17.61 8.43 7.43
CA ARG A 65 -16.79 9.48 6.82
C ARG A 65 -17.63 10.38 5.91
N ALA A 66 -17.04 11.50 5.51
CA ALA A 66 -17.63 12.34 4.48
C ALA A 66 -17.75 11.61 3.14
N ASP A 67 -18.70 12.03 2.32
CA ASP A 67 -18.86 11.51 0.97
C ASP A 67 -17.59 11.70 0.13
N SER A 68 -17.27 10.71 -0.71
CA SER A 68 -16.09 10.75 -1.58
C SER A 68 -15.98 12.03 -2.40
N SER A 69 -17.10 12.56 -2.90
CA SER A 69 -17.13 13.80 -3.69
C SER A 69 -16.75 15.05 -2.89
N LEU A 70 -16.88 15.02 -1.56
CA LEU A 70 -16.43 16.10 -0.68
C LEU A 70 -14.94 15.94 -0.39
N ILE A 71 -14.49 14.72 -0.07
CA ILE A 71 -13.08 14.47 0.26
C ILE A 71 -12.16 14.78 -0.92
N ILE A 72 -12.55 14.43 -2.14
CA ILE A 72 -11.77 14.72 -3.37
C ILE A 72 -11.56 16.23 -3.57
N LYS A 73 -12.44 17.09 -3.04
CA LYS A 73 -12.28 18.55 -3.13
C LYS A 73 -11.23 19.09 -2.16
N ASN A 74 -10.72 18.29 -1.21
CA ASN A 74 -9.69 18.74 -0.29
C ASN A 74 -8.35 18.90 -1.01
N LEU A 75 -7.88 20.15 -1.09
CA LEU A 75 -6.56 20.49 -1.61
C LEU A 75 -5.61 20.96 -0.50
N ARG A 76 -6.02 20.88 0.77
CA ARG A 76 -5.29 21.38 1.93
C ARG A 76 -4.61 20.26 2.72
N GLY A 77 -3.41 20.59 3.22
CA GLY A 77 -2.58 19.73 4.05
C GLY A 77 -2.83 19.91 5.56
N GLN A 78 -2.15 19.08 6.36
CA GLN A 78 -2.25 19.08 7.83
C GLN A 78 -2.10 20.46 8.48
N SER A 79 -1.18 21.29 7.99
CA SER A 79 -0.89 22.62 8.54
C SER A 79 -2.09 23.57 8.53
N SER A 80 -3.11 23.31 7.70
CA SER A 80 -4.34 24.10 7.66
C SER A 80 -5.18 23.96 8.93
N LEU A 81 -4.95 22.92 9.74
CA LEU A 81 -5.62 22.73 11.03
C LEU A 81 -4.99 23.57 12.16
N TRP A 82 -3.73 24.01 12.00
CA TRP A 82 -2.98 24.68 13.07
C TRP A 82 -3.55 26.06 13.42
N GLY A 83 -4.15 26.75 12.45
CA GLY A 83 -4.88 28.01 12.69
C GLY A 83 -6.05 27.85 13.67
N TYR A 84 -6.55 26.62 13.83
CA TYR A 84 -7.60 26.25 14.78
C TYR A 84 -7.05 25.57 16.03
N SER A 85 -5.74 25.62 16.28
CA SER A 85 -5.05 24.98 17.42
C SER A 85 -5.21 23.45 17.48
N ILE A 86 -5.40 22.80 16.33
CA ILE A 86 -5.53 21.34 16.20
C ILE A 86 -4.31 20.84 15.43
N SER A 87 -3.58 19.87 15.97
CA SER A 87 -2.32 19.41 15.33
C SER A 87 -2.58 18.58 14.07
N GLY A 88 -3.64 17.77 14.07
CA GLY A 88 -3.97 16.84 12.99
C GLY A 88 -3.22 15.50 13.04
N ASP A 89 -2.45 15.23 14.11
CA ASP A 89 -1.73 13.96 14.30
C ASP A 89 -2.64 12.87 14.89
N LEU A 90 -3.60 13.28 15.72
CA LEU A 90 -4.55 12.37 16.34
C LEU A 90 -5.77 12.15 15.44
N PRO A 91 -6.38 10.96 15.47
CA PRO A 91 -7.68 10.72 14.85
C PRO A 91 -8.72 11.76 15.29
N ILE A 92 -9.42 12.37 14.34
CA ILE A 92 -10.48 13.35 14.63
C ILE A 92 -11.85 12.70 14.54
N VAL A 93 -12.69 12.90 15.56
CA VAL A 93 -14.14 12.68 15.51
C VAL A 93 -14.82 14.04 15.45
N LEU A 94 -15.64 14.24 14.42
CA LEU A 94 -16.36 15.49 14.19
C LEU A 94 -17.82 15.33 14.60
N LEU A 95 -18.28 16.18 15.51
CA LEU A 95 -19.69 16.35 15.84
C LEU A 95 -20.19 17.65 15.22
N TRP A 96 -21.27 17.56 14.45
CA TRP A 96 -22.03 18.70 13.98
C TRP A 96 -23.32 18.81 14.79
N ILE A 97 -23.51 19.95 15.46
CA ILE A 97 -24.75 20.27 16.20
C ILE A 97 -25.38 21.54 15.64
N GLU A 98 -26.63 21.40 15.20
CA GLU A 98 -27.46 22.44 14.60
C GLU A 98 -28.59 22.86 15.58
N ASP A 99 -29.12 21.92 16.38
CA ASP A 99 -30.24 22.14 17.30
C ASP A 99 -29.88 21.82 18.76
N GLN A 100 -30.16 22.77 19.65
CA GLN A 100 -29.99 22.62 21.10
C GLN A 100 -30.79 21.45 21.70
N ALA A 101 -31.92 21.07 21.09
CA ALA A 101 -32.71 19.92 21.54
C ALA A 101 -31.89 18.61 21.54
N ASN A 102 -30.84 18.54 20.73
CA ASN A 102 -29.99 17.35 20.58
C ASN A 102 -28.71 17.39 21.42
N ILE A 103 -28.64 18.26 22.45
CA ILE A 103 -27.48 18.37 23.36
C ILE A 103 -27.07 17.03 24.01
N MET A 104 -27.99 16.07 24.11
CA MET A 104 -27.69 14.72 24.60
C MET A 104 -26.61 14.01 23.77
N LEU A 105 -26.53 14.28 22.46
CA LEU A 105 -25.52 13.73 21.57
C LEU A 105 -24.11 14.26 21.90
N VAL A 106 -24.01 15.55 22.27
CA VAL A 106 -22.77 16.15 22.77
C VAL A 106 -22.31 15.45 24.04
N ARG A 107 -23.23 15.26 24.99
CA ARG A 107 -22.94 14.54 26.24
C ARG A 107 -22.41 13.13 25.97
N GLN A 108 -23.06 12.38 25.07
CA GLN A 108 -22.62 11.03 24.70
C GLN A 108 -21.22 11.01 24.08
N LEU A 109 -20.87 11.96 23.21
CA LEU A 109 -19.54 12.00 22.60
C LEU A 109 -18.45 12.47 23.58
N ILE A 110 -18.76 13.36 24.52
CA ILE A 110 -17.84 13.70 25.62
C ILE A 110 -17.56 12.47 26.49
N GLN A 111 -18.59 11.67 26.79
CA GLN A 111 -18.45 10.40 27.52
C GLN A 111 -17.66 9.36 26.72
N ALA A 112 -17.91 9.25 25.41
CA ALA A 112 -17.15 8.37 24.52
C ALA A 112 -15.66 8.76 24.49
N HIS A 113 -15.36 10.05 24.37
CA HIS A 113 -13.99 10.56 24.42
C HIS A 113 -13.31 10.26 25.76
N ALA A 114 -14.01 10.43 26.89
CA ALA A 114 -13.50 10.04 28.21
C ALA A 114 -13.25 8.53 28.30
N TYR A 115 -14.15 7.71 27.75
CA TYR A 115 -14.00 6.26 27.69
C TYR A 115 -12.76 5.84 26.88
N TRP A 116 -12.56 6.41 25.69
CA TRP A 116 -11.38 6.14 24.85
C TRP A 116 -10.08 6.51 25.56
N ARG A 117 -10.05 7.67 26.21
CA ARG A 117 -8.91 8.10 27.02
C ARG A 117 -8.56 7.10 28.12
N LEU A 118 -9.57 6.58 28.83
CA LEU A 118 -9.39 5.56 29.87
C LEU A 118 -8.91 4.21 29.30
N LYS A 119 -9.18 3.94 28.01
CA LYS A 119 -8.70 2.75 27.29
C LYS A 119 -7.38 2.99 26.53
N GLY A 120 -6.77 4.18 26.67
CA GLY A 120 -5.50 4.51 26.01
C GLY A 120 -5.62 4.89 24.53
N LEU A 121 -6.83 5.13 24.03
CA LEU A 121 -7.07 5.59 22.67
C LEU A 121 -7.10 7.12 22.64
N ALA A 122 -6.07 7.73 22.05
CA ALA A 122 -5.98 9.18 21.86
C ALA A 122 -6.77 9.61 20.61
N VAL A 123 -7.74 10.52 20.78
CA VAL A 123 -8.65 11.01 19.74
C VAL A 123 -8.93 12.47 20.02
N ASP A 124 -8.94 13.31 19.00
CA ASP A 124 -9.45 14.68 19.11
C ASP A 124 -10.94 14.72 18.77
N LEU A 125 -11.74 15.30 19.66
CA LEU A 125 -13.17 15.53 19.43
C LEU A 125 -13.39 16.99 19.02
N VAL A 126 -13.80 17.21 17.78
CA VAL A 126 -14.13 18.55 17.26
C VAL A 126 -15.65 18.70 17.22
N ILE A 127 -16.17 19.75 17.82
CA ILE A 127 -17.61 20.05 17.89
C ILE A 127 -17.85 21.35 17.12
N PHE A 128 -18.59 21.26 16.02
CA PHE A 128 -19.09 22.40 15.27
C PHE A 128 -20.46 22.81 15.78
N ASN A 129 -20.54 24.03 16.30
CA ASN A 129 -21.80 24.66 16.70
C ASN A 129 -22.30 25.55 15.55
N GLU A 130 -23.44 25.18 14.97
CA GLU A 130 -24.12 25.87 13.87
C GLU A 130 -25.58 26.21 14.24
N ASP A 131 -25.83 26.72 15.45
CA ASP A 131 -27.18 27.18 15.84
C ASP A 131 -27.55 28.48 15.12
N HIS A 132 -28.64 28.47 14.35
CA HIS A 132 -29.08 29.59 13.52
C HIS A 132 -30.03 30.56 14.28
N ALA A 133 -30.45 30.28 15.51
CA ALA A 133 -31.63 30.89 16.14
C ALA A 133 -31.35 31.93 17.25
N GLY A 134 -30.18 32.56 17.30
CA GLY A 134 -29.88 33.62 18.29
C GLY A 134 -29.63 33.13 19.73
N TYR A 135 -29.83 31.84 20.02
CA TYR A 135 -29.51 31.17 21.29
C TYR A 135 -28.10 30.54 21.30
N ARG A 136 -27.28 30.83 20.29
CA ARG A 136 -25.92 30.28 20.08
C ARG A 136 -25.02 30.29 21.31
N GLN A 137 -24.99 31.42 22.01
CA GLN A 137 -24.14 31.59 23.19
C GLN A 137 -24.58 30.66 24.31
N VAL A 138 -25.89 30.44 24.46
CA VAL A 138 -26.46 29.51 25.44
C VAL A 138 -26.04 28.07 25.13
N LEU A 139 -26.13 27.65 23.85
CA LEU A 139 -25.70 26.32 23.45
C LEU A 139 -24.19 26.14 23.65
N HIS A 140 -23.38 27.13 23.29
CA HIS A 140 -21.93 27.11 23.50
C HIS A 140 -21.58 26.97 24.98
N ASP A 141 -22.19 27.79 25.85
CA ASP A 141 -21.96 27.76 27.29
C ASP A 141 -22.40 26.42 27.92
N GLN A 142 -23.48 25.82 27.43
CA GLN A 142 -23.91 24.48 27.84
C GLN A 142 -22.90 23.41 27.47
N ILE A 143 -22.36 23.44 26.24
CA ILE A 143 -21.31 22.51 25.80
C ILE A 143 -20.06 22.66 26.68
N MET A 144 -19.63 23.89 26.94
CA MET A 144 -18.49 24.16 27.81
C MET A 144 -18.73 23.70 29.25
N GLY A 145 -19.96 23.85 29.76
CA GLY A 145 -20.37 23.31 31.06
C GLY A 145 -20.30 21.78 31.13
N LEU A 146 -20.73 21.08 30.07
CA LEU A 146 -20.61 19.61 29.98
C LEU A 146 -19.15 19.15 29.93
N ILE A 147 -18.29 19.87 29.20
CA ILE A 147 -16.85 19.60 29.15
C ILE A 147 -16.24 19.77 30.54
N ALA A 148 -16.52 20.88 31.23
CA ALA A 148 -16.01 21.13 32.57
C ALA A 148 -16.48 20.07 33.59
N ALA A 149 -17.73 19.60 33.48
CA ALA A 149 -18.27 18.55 34.34
C ALA A 149 -17.66 17.16 34.07
N GLY A 150 -17.30 16.87 32.81
CA GLY A 150 -16.74 15.58 32.39
C GLY A 150 -15.23 15.40 32.67
N ILE A 151 -14.47 16.48 32.88
CA ILE A 151 -13.02 16.43 33.12
C ILE A 151 -12.73 16.18 34.62
N LYS A 152 -12.97 14.95 35.11
CA LYS A 152 -12.46 14.48 36.41
C LYS A 152 -11.43 13.35 36.31
N VAL A 153 -10.98 13.02 35.10
CA VAL A 153 -9.98 11.97 34.85
C VAL A 153 -8.58 12.60 34.83
N LYS A 154 -7.64 12.08 35.64
CA LYS A 154 -6.25 12.54 35.73
C LYS A 154 -5.64 12.76 34.34
N ARG A 155 -4.96 13.88 34.13
CA ARG A 155 -4.15 14.14 32.93
C ARG A 155 -3.04 13.09 32.84
N MET A 156 -3.22 12.09 31.99
CA MET A 156 -2.09 11.36 31.38
C MET A 156 -1.56 12.22 30.23
N ASP A 157 -0.24 12.44 30.21
CA ASP A 157 0.43 13.11 29.09
C ASP A 157 0.13 12.33 27.79
N ARG A 158 -0.26 13.06 26.73
CA ARG A 158 -0.68 12.54 25.39
C ARG A 158 -2.12 12.05 25.22
N SER A 159 -3.07 12.61 25.96
CA SER A 159 -4.50 12.37 25.66
C SER A 159 -5.04 13.44 24.70
N GLY A 160 -5.81 13.03 23.68
CA GLY A 160 -6.47 13.97 22.75
C GLY A 160 -7.41 14.97 23.44
N ALA A 161 -7.77 16.02 22.72
CA ALA A 161 -8.48 17.18 23.24
C ALA A 161 -9.87 17.38 22.61
N ILE A 162 -10.71 18.14 23.33
CA ILE A 162 -12.04 18.53 22.85
C ILE A 162 -11.96 19.98 22.37
N PHE A 163 -12.33 20.22 21.12
CA PHE A 163 -12.31 21.54 20.48
C PHE A 163 -13.73 21.94 20.09
N VAL A 164 -14.22 23.07 20.61
CA VAL A 164 -15.51 23.65 20.21
C VAL A 164 -15.25 24.80 19.25
N ARG A 165 -15.84 24.78 18.07
CA ARG A 165 -15.70 25.81 17.04
C ARG A 165 -17.06 26.26 16.52
N ASN A 166 -17.15 27.55 16.20
CA ASN A 166 -18.34 28.10 15.56
C ASN A 166 -18.24 27.84 14.06
N ALA A 167 -19.20 27.13 13.48
CA ALA A 167 -19.14 26.76 12.08
C ALA A 167 -19.07 28.00 11.16
N ASP A 168 -19.78 29.09 11.50
CA ASP A 168 -19.80 30.36 10.74
C ASP A 168 -18.44 31.06 10.63
N GLN A 169 -17.52 30.79 11.55
CA GLN A 169 -16.19 31.39 11.58
C GLN A 169 -15.15 30.56 10.80
N ILE A 170 -15.56 29.41 10.27
CA ILE A 170 -14.71 28.51 9.50
C ILE A 170 -15.07 28.69 8.03
N SER A 171 -14.06 28.98 7.20
CA SER A 171 -14.24 29.07 5.76
C SER A 171 -14.76 27.74 5.18
N GLU A 172 -15.49 27.79 4.06
CA GLU A 172 -15.99 26.58 3.40
C GLU A 172 -14.85 25.61 3.03
N GLU A 173 -13.70 26.13 2.60
CA GLU A 173 -12.51 25.31 2.33
C GLU A 173 -11.98 24.60 3.59
N ASP A 174 -11.98 25.29 4.73
CA ASP A 174 -11.54 24.68 5.99
C ASP A 174 -12.57 23.66 6.51
N ARG A 175 -13.87 23.90 6.30
CA ARG A 175 -14.93 22.91 6.60
C ARG A 175 -14.72 21.62 5.79
N VAL A 176 -14.21 21.71 4.56
CA VAL A 176 -13.90 20.54 3.73
C VAL A 176 -12.75 19.72 4.32
N ILE A 177 -11.64 20.34 4.72
CA ILE A 177 -10.52 19.58 5.34
C ILE A 177 -10.97 18.91 6.63
N PHE A 178 -11.72 19.60 7.52
CA PHE A 178 -12.24 18.99 8.74
C PHE A 178 -13.05 17.72 8.48
N GLN A 179 -13.92 17.77 7.47
CA GLN A 179 -14.73 16.62 7.07
C GLN A 179 -13.90 15.53 6.36
N ALA A 180 -12.88 15.91 5.60
CA ALA A 180 -11.99 14.98 4.91
C ALA A 180 -11.09 14.19 5.88
N VAL A 181 -10.59 14.84 6.95
CA VAL A 181 -9.70 14.21 7.93
C VAL A 181 -10.45 13.48 9.04
N ALA A 182 -11.71 13.81 9.31
CA ALA A 182 -12.50 13.18 10.37
C ALA A 182 -12.72 11.68 10.11
N ARG A 183 -12.32 10.82 11.06
CA ARG A 183 -12.55 9.36 11.03
C ARG A 183 -14.03 9.00 11.16
N ALA A 184 -14.78 9.80 11.90
CA ALA A 184 -16.22 9.70 12.02
C ALA A 184 -16.84 11.09 12.10
N ILE A 185 -17.95 11.29 11.38
CA ILE A 185 -18.75 12.50 11.36
C ILE A 185 -20.14 12.13 11.87
N ILE A 186 -20.46 12.66 13.04
CA ILE A 186 -21.75 12.52 13.69
C ILE A 186 -22.51 13.83 13.50
N ARG A 187 -23.76 13.76 13.07
CA ARG A 187 -24.63 14.95 12.94
C ARG A 187 -25.90 14.74 13.75
N ASP A 188 -26.38 15.77 14.42
CA ASP A 188 -27.65 15.71 15.14
C ASP A 188 -28.86 15.57 14.19
N SER A 189 -28.80 16.16 13.00
CA SER A 189 -29.79 15.99 11.91
C SER A 189 -29.92 14.54 11.40
N ARG A 190 -29.05 13.63 11.83
CA ARG A 190 -29.02 12.21 11.43
C ARG A 190 -29.59 11.25 12.46
N GLY A 191 -30.23 11.76 13.52
CA GLY A 191 -30.82 10.97 14.59
C GLY A 191 -29.84 10.63 15.71
N THR A 192 -30.19 9.66 16.53
CA THR A 192 -29.38 9.24 17.69
C THR A 192 -28.04 8.61 17.27
N LEU A 193 -27.09 8.53 18.20
CA LEU A 193 -25.79 7.89 17.94
C LEU A 193 -25.96 6.42 17.52
N ALA A 194 -26.89 5.69 18.16
CA ALA A 194 -27.16 4.28 17.84
C ALA A 194 -27.69 4.11 16.41
N GLU A 195 -28.67 4.92 16.00
CA GLU A 195 -29.22 4.90 14.64
C GLU A 195 -28.15 5.19 13.59
N GLN A 196 -27.25 6.14 13.86
CA GLN A 196 -26.13 6.45 12.97
C GLN A 196 -25.11 5.31 12.88
N MET A 197 -24.85 4.61 14.00
CA MET A 197 -23.97 3.45 14.05
C MET A 197 -24.54 2.22 13.33
N ASP A 198 -25.87 2.09 13.26
CA ASP A 198 -26.57 0.98 12.61
C ASP A 198 -26.86 1.20 11.12
N ARG A 199 -26.47 2.37 10.57
CA ARG A 199 -26.60 2.65 9.14
C ARG A 199 -25.78 1.63 8.34
N ARG A 200 -26.46 0.97 7.41
CA ARG A 200 -25.80 0.07 6.46
C ARG A 200 -25.01 0.90 5.44
N GLY A 201 -23.79 0.46 5.16
CA GLY A 201 -22.96 1.06 4.13
C GLY A 201 -23.52 0.85 2.72
N ARG A 202 -22.92 1.55 1.74
CA ARG A 202 -23.29 1.39 0.33
C ARG A 202 -23.15 -0.06 -0.11
N VAL A 203 -24.18 -0.57 -0.78
CA VAL A 203 -24.18 -1.91 -1.38
C VAL A 203 -23.07 -1.97 -2.42
N GLN A 204 -22.11 -2.89 -2.25
CA GLN A 204 -21.05 -3.09 -3.23
C GLN A 204 -21.62 -3.73 -4.50
N PRO A 205 -21.19 -3.30 -5.70
CA PRO A 205 -21.60 -3.94 -6.94
C PRO A 205 -21.16 -5.41 -6.90
N LYS A 206 -22.12 -6.34 -7.09
CA LYS A 206 -21.81 -7.76 -7.21
C LYS A 206 -21.16 -8.00 -8.56
N ILE A 207 -19.86 -8.28 -8.54
CA ILE A 207 -19.13 -8.68 -9.74
C ILE A 207 -19.38 -10.17 -10.01
N PRO A 208 -19.73 -10.55 -11.26
CA PRO A 208 -19.91 -11.96 -11.61
C PRO A 208 -18.66 -12.79 -11.34
N VAL A 209 -18.89 -14.02 -10.87
CA VAL A 209 -17.84 -15.04 -10.78
C VAL A 209 -17.47 -15.46 -12.20
N LEU A 210 -16.19 -15.74 -12.44
CA LEU A 210 -15.76 -16.35 -13.69
C LEU A 210 -16.34 -17.77 -13.77
N GLU A 211 -17.08 -18.08 -14.83
CA GLU A 211 -17.58 -19.43 -15.11
C GLU A 211 -16.59 -20.16 -16.03
N PRO A 212 -15.82 -21.15 -15.53
CA PRO A 212 -14.89 -21.88 -16.36
C PRO A 212 -15.63 -22.71 -17.41
N THR A 213 -15.20 -22.61 -18.66
CA THR A 213 -15.74 -23.42 -19.77
C THR A 213 -15.10 -24.80 -19.83
N ARG A 214 -13.97 -25.01 -19.13
CA ARG A 214 -13.23 -26.28 -19.08
C ARG A 214 -12.84 -26.61 -17.65
N VAL A 215 -12.85 -27.91 -17.33
CA VAL A 215 -12.42 -28.40 -16.01
C VAL A 215 -10.91 -28.24 -15.85
N PHE A 216 -10.49 -27.62 -14.74
CA PHE A 216 -9.11 -27.64 -14.31
C PHE A 216 -8.74 -29.06 -13.83
N ARG A 217 -7.75 -29.67 -14.48
CA ARG A 217 -7.07 -30.87 -13.98
C ARG A 217 -5.66 -30.51 -13.56
N SER A 218 -5.26 -30.86 -12.35
CA SER A 218 -3.85 -30.85 -11.95
C SER A 218 -3.12 -31.85 -12.84
N LEU A 219 -2.12 -31.37 -13.58
CA LEU A 219 -1.21 -32.24 -14.33
C LEU A 219 0.10 -32.29 -13.52
N PRO A 220 0.79 -33.44 -13.47
CA PRO A 220 2.13 -33.48 -12.91
C PRO A 220 3.00 -32.45 -13.67
N PRO A 221 3.82 -31.66 -12.96
CA PRO A 221 4.68 -30.67 -13.60
C PRO A 221 5.58 -31.38 -14.60
N ILE A 222 5.48 -30.97 -15.87
CA ILE A 222 6.36 -31.46 -16.93
C ILE A 222 7.60 -30.59 -16.88
N VAL A 223 8.73 -31.22 -16.53
CA VAL A 223 10.13 -30.75 -16.64
C VAL A 223 10.61 -29.83 -15.51
N GLU A 224 11.63 -30.31 -14.76
CA GLU A 224 12.57 -29.46 -14.03
C GLU A 224 13.21 -28.51 -15.03
N ALA A 225 13.15 -27.20 -14.80
CA ALA A 225 13.99 -26.28 -15.56
C ALA A 225 15.45 -26.73 -15.36
N LEU A 226 16.09 -27.22 -16.42
CA LEU A 226 17.48 -27.66 -16.33
C LEU A 226 18.32 -26.46 -15.87
N PRO A 227 19.12 -26.58 -14.81
CA PRO A 227 19.98 -25.49 -14.37
C PRO A 227 20.89 -25.07 -15.52
N ARG A 228 21.02 -23.75 -15.74
CA ARG A 228 21.98 -23.19 -16.71
C ARG A 228 23.37 -23.70 -16.35
N LYS A 229 23.96 -24.49 -17.25
CA LYS A 229 25.28 -25.12 -17.04
C LYS A 229 26.45 -24.20 -17.40
N ASP A 230 26.15 -23.06 -18.01
CA ASP A 230 27.11 -22.06 -18.49
C ASP A 230 27.43 -20.98 -17.44
N LEU A 231 26.82 -21.02 -16.25
CA LEU A 231 27.05 -20.01 -15.21
C LEU A 231 28.43 -20.16 -14.57
N ILE A 232 29.12 -19.03 -14.41
CA ILE A 232 30.37 -18.93 -13.65
C ILE A 232 30.06 -18.56 -12.18
N PHE A 233 30.93 -18.98 -11.26
CA PHE A 233 30.74 -18.79 -9.82
C PHE A 233 29.39 -19.28 -9.28
N PHE A 234 28.92 -20.43 -9.80
CA PHE A 234 27.65 -21.03 -9.38
C PHE A 234 27.72 -21.53 -7.93
N ASN A 235 26.75 -21.13 -7.10
CA ASN A 235 26.71 -21.43 -5.68
C ASN A 235 25.66 -22.49 -5.29
N GLY A 236 25.05 -23.17 -6.26
CA GLY A 236 23.98 -24.14 -6.05
C GLY A 236 22.59 -23.60 -6.40
N THR A 237 22.35 -22.29 -6.25
CA THR A 237 21.05 -21.64 -6.52
C THR A 237 21.16 -20.55 -7.60
N GLY A 238 22.32 -19.90 -7.73
CA GLY A 238 22.56 -18.90 -8.76
C GLY A 238 24.04 -18.71 -9.11
N GLY A 239 24.30 -17.95 -10.16
CA GLY A 239 25.64 -17.67 -10.68
C GLY A 239 25.61 -16.58 -11.76
N PHE A 240 26.78 -16.13 -12.19
CA PHE A 240 26.89 -15.07 -13.20
C PHE A 240 26.90 -15.66 -14.61
N THR A 241 26.38 -14.90 -15.58
CA THR A 241 26.56 -15.20 -17.00
C THR A 241 28.05 -15.16 -17.39
N PRO A 242 28.47 -15.85 -18.46
CA PRO A 242 29.87 -15.82 -18.91
C PRO A 242 30.43 -14.43 -19.21
N ASP A 243 29.57 -13.49 -19.62
CA ASP A 243 29.93 -12.08 -19.85
C ASP A 243 29.92 -11.22 -18.57
N GLY A 244 29.50 -11.79 -17.43
CA GLY A 244 29.45 -11.15 -16.13
C GLY A 244 28.37 -10.08 -15.97
N ARG A 245 27.47 -9.90 -16.94
CA ARG A 245 26.50 -8.79 -16.96
C ARG A 245 25.19 -9.07 -16.23
N GLU A 246 24.90 -10.34 -15.97
CA GLU A 246 23.70 -10.76 -15.25
C GLU A 246 24.04 -11.78 -14.16
N TYR A 247 23.32 -11.69 -13.05
CA TYR A 247 23.27 -12.73 -12.02
C TYR A 247 21.97 -13.51 -12.14
N VAL A 248 22.08 -14.81 -12.39
CA VAL A 248 20.97 -15.71 -12.70
C VAL A 248 20.66 -16.57 -11.47
N ILE A 249 19.39 -16.63 -11.09
CA ILE A 249 18.88 -17.31 -9.91
C ILE A 249 17.81 -18.30 -10.36
N SER A 250 17.90 -19.55 -9.93
CA SER A 250 16.86 -20.56 -10.18
C SER A 250 16.13 -20.87 -8.88
N THR A 251 14.82 -20.69 -8.85
CA THR A 251 13.99 -20.98 -7.68
C THR A 251 12.84 -21.92 -8.03
N GLY A 252 12.43 -22.75 -7.07
CA GLY A 252 11.34 -23.71 -7.20
C GLY A 252 10.64 -23.92 -5.86
N SER A 253 9.71 -24.87 -5.77
CA SER A 253 9.00 -25.17 -4.51
C SER A 253 9.93 -25.67 -3.40
N GLU A 254 10.98 -26.40 -3.76
CA GLU A 254 11.94 -27.02 -2.82
C GLU A 254 13.27 -26.26 -2.72
N GLN A 255 13.49 -25.29 -3.62
CA GLN A 255 14.72 -24.51 -3.68
C GLN A 255 14.38 -23.02 -3.70
N VAL A 256 14.60 -22.37 -2.56
CA VAL A 256 14.48 -20.92 -2.39
C VAL A 256 15.82 -20.35 -1.95
N THR A 257 15.98 -19.03 -2.12
CA THR A 257 17.12 -18.32 -1.54
C THR A 257 17.02 -18.33 0.00
N PRO A 258 18.15 -18.26 0.72
CA PRO A 258 18.12 -18.19 2.19
C PRO A 258 17.64 -16.83 2.70
N LEU A 259 17.82 -15.78 1.90
CA LEU A 259 17.38 -14.40 2.12
C LEU A 259 17.07 -13.78 0.76
N PRO A 260 16.22 -12.76 0.69
CA PRO A 260 15.93 -12.05 -0.56
C PRO A 260 17.22 -11.54 -1.22
N TRP A 261 17.45 -11.98 -2.46
CA TRP A 261 18.51 -11.51 -3.33
C TRP A 261 17.91 -10.44 -4.24
N VAL A 262 18.39 -9.22 -4.10
CA VAL A 262 17.72 -8.06 -4.67
C VAL A 262 18.55 -7.33 -5.70
N ASN A 263 17.86 -6.64 -6.59
CA ASN A 263 18.40 -5.61 -7.45
C ASN A 263 17.74 -4.26 -7.12
N VAL A 264 18.55 -3.20 -7.14
CA VAL A 264 18.06 -1.83 -6.96
C VAL A 264 18.02 -1.15 -8.32
N LEU A 265 16.82 -0.75 -8.74
CA LEU A 265 16.57 -0.10 -10.01
C LEU A 265 16.28 1.36 -9.69
N ALA A 266 17.20 2.26 -9.98
CA ALA A 266 17.04 3.67 -9.60
C ALA A 266 17.58 4.63 -10.65
N ASN A 267 17.00 5.83 -10.64
CA ASN A 267 17.52 7.05 -11.23
C ASN A 267 17.55 8.13 -10.13
N PRO A 268 18.02 9.36 -10.40
CA PRO A 268 18.15 10.39 -9.36
C PRO A 268 16.88 10.70 -8.55
N ASN A 269 15.69 10.53 -9.14
CA ASN A 269 14.41 10.95 -8.58
C ASN A 269 13.42 9.80 -8.39
N PHE A 270 13.79 8.54 -8.63
CA PHE A 270 12.87 7.42 -8.58
C PHE A 270 13.60 6.10 -8.43
N GLY A 271 13.00 5.14 -7.74
CA GLY A 271 13.55 3.80 -7.72
C GLY A 271 12.60 2.73 -7.25
N ALA A 272 13.06 1.49 -7.38
CA ALA A 272 12.39 0.29 -6.89
C ALA A 272 13.43 -0.75 -6.44
N ILE A 273 13.05 -1.55 -5.46
CA ILE A 273 13.77 -2.78 -5.10
C ILE A 273 12.99 -3.96 -5.67
N VAL A 274 13.69 -4.86 -6.33
CA VAL A 274 13.14 -6.09 -6.91
C VAL A 274 13.94 -7.26 -6.37
N SER A 275 13.30 -8.17 -5.65
CA SER A 275 13.88 -9.43 -5.22
C SER A 275 13.76 -10.50 -6.31
N GLU A 276 14.36 -11.65 -6.07
CA GLU A 276 14.15 -12.83 -6.90
C GLU A 276 12.72 -13.39 -6.84
N ASN A 277 11.91 -12.96 -5.86
CA ASN A 277 10.51 -13.36 -5.70
C ASN A 277 9.55 -12.39 -6.42
N GLY A 278 9.97 -11.15 -6.70
CA GLY A 278 9.17 -10.14 -7.42
C GLY A 278 9.55 -8.70 -7.05
N PRO A 279 8.80 -7.68 -7.52
CA PRO A 279 8.97 -6.31 -7.03
C PRO A 279 8.65 -6.27 -5.53
N SER A 280 9.49 -5.60 -4.73
CA SER A 280 9.27 -5.45 -3.29
C SER A 280 8.58 -4.12 -2.99
N TYR A 281 9.21 -2.99 -3.34
CA TYR A 281 8.60 -1.66 -3.18
C TYR A 281 9.19 -0.61 -4.15
N THR A 282 8.45 0.49 -4.33
CA THR A 282 8.74 1.58 -5.28
C THR A 282 8.56 2.94 -4.61
N TRP A 283 9.41 3.91 -4.95
CA TRP A 283 9.36 5.27 -4.42
C TRP A 283 9.65 6.33 -5.49
N SER A 284 9.24 7.56 -5.21
CA SER A 284 9.58 8.76 -5.99
C SER A 284 10.26 9.77 -5.07
N GLU A 285 11.32 10.42 -5.54
CA GLU A 285 12.14 11.44 -4.87
C GLU A 285 12.86 10.98 -3.58
N ASN A 286 12.15 10.33 -2.65
CA ASN A 286 12.66 9.90 -1.36
C ASN A 286 12.13 8.50 -0.99
N ALA A 287 13.04 7.55 -0.77
CA ALA A 287 12.72 6.16 -0.45
C ALA A 287 12.01 5.97 0.91
N HIS A 288 12.09 6.96 1.80
CA HIS A 288 11.46 6.92 3.12
C HIS A 288 10.19 7.76 3.20
N GLU A 289 10.26 9.01 2.74
CA GLU A 289 9.18 9.99 2.93
C GLU A 289 8.09 9.93 1.84
N PHE A 290 8.40 9.36 0.67
CA PHE A 290 7.46 9.31 -0.45
C PHE A 290 7.49 7.97 -1.20
N ARG A 291 7.08 6.93 -0.48
CA ARG A 291 6.85 5.59 -1.03
C ARG A 291 5.56 5.59 -1.85
N LEU A 292 5.60 4.96 -3.01
CA LEU A 292 4.41 4.70 -3.81
C LEU A 292 3.73 3.41 -3.36
N THR A 293 4.54 2.37 -3.13
CA THR A 293 4.10 1.04 -2.66
C THR A 293 4.78 0.70 -1.32
N PRO A 294 4.13 -0.14 -0.47
CA PRO A 294 4.60 -0.41 0.88
C PRO A 294 5.96 -1.10 0.92
N TRP A 295 6.74 -0.74 1.94
CA TRP A 295 7.98 -1.42 2.30
C TRP A 295 7.84 -1.96 3.73
N ASP A 296 8.13 -3.24 3.89
CA ASP A 296 8.15 -3.90 5.19
C ASP A 296 9.58 -4.33 5.53
N ASN A 297 10.01 -4.06 6.76
CA ASN A 297 11.28 -4.54 7.27
C ASN A 297 11.10 -5.89 7.99
N ASP A 298 10.44 -6.85 7.33
CA ASP A 298 10.16 -8.16 7.89
C ASP A 298 11.39 -9.07 7.71
N PRO A 299 11.98 -9.61 8.79
CA PRO A 299 13.16 -10.48 8.70
C PRO A 299 12.84 -11.91 8.25
N VAL A 300 11.56 -12.27 8.09
CA VAL A 300 11.07 -13.61 7.77
C VAL A 300 10.44 -13.66 6.37
N MET A 301 9.64 -12.66 6.01
CA MET A 301 8.84 -12.66 4.78
C MET A 301 9.32 -11.60 3.78
N ASP A 302 9.32 -11.96 2.49
CA ASP A 302 9.44 -11.00 1.39
C ASP A 302 8.04 -10.59 0.92
N SER A 303 7.43 -9.68 1.69
CA SER A 303 6.14 -9.08 1.36
C SER A 303 6.30 -8.00 0.29
N SER A 304 5.24 -7.86 -0.52
CA SER A 304 5.19 -6.86 -1.57
C SER A 304 3.79 -6.26 -1.65
N GLY A 305 3.74 -4.96 -1.89
CA GLY A 305 2.51 -4.26 -2.27
C GLY A 305 2.20 -4.33 -3.75
N GLU A 306 2.98 -5.06 -4.55
CA GLU A 306 2.85 -5.15 -5.99
C GLU A 306 2.68 -6.60 -6.43
N ALA A 307 1.71 -6.85 -7.30
CA ALA A 307 1.39 -8.20 -7.72
C ALA A 307 0.95 -8.26 -9.18
N PHE A 308 1.38 -9.32 -9.86
CA PHE A 308 1.00 -9.59 -11.23
C PHE A 308 0.58 -11.04 -11.38
N TYR A 309 -0.42 -11.28 -12.23
CA TYR A 309 -1.03 -12.58 -12.44
C TYR A 309 -1.28 -12.82 -13.93
N ILE A 310 -1.07 -14.06 -14.36
CA ILE A 310 -1.58 -14.60 -15.62
C ILE A 310 -2.68 -15.60 -15.26
N ARG A 311 -3.84 -15.51 -15.91
CA ARG A 311 -4.95 -16.45 -15.70
C ARG A 311 -5.42 -17.05 -17.02
N ASP A 312 -5.68 -18.34 -17.01
CA ASP A 312 -6.39 -19.05 -18.06
C ASP A 312 -7.90 -18.83 -17.89
N GLU A 313 -8.51 -18.05 -18.78
CA GLU A 313 -9.94 -17.72 -18.72
C GLU A 313 -10.85 -18.92 -19.01
N GLU A 314 -10.34 -19.97 -19.66
CA GLU A 314 -11.14 -21.18 -19.91
C GLU A 314 -11.29 -22.04 -18.65
N ARG A 315 -10.30 -22.02 -17.75
CA ARG A 315 -10.19 -22.94 -16.60
C ARG A 315 -10.22 -22.24 -15.24
N GLY A 316 -10.01 -20.93 -15.21
CA GLY A 316 -9.88 -20.13 -13.98
C GLY A 316 -8.56 -20.33 -13.23
N HIS A 317 -7.61 -21.09 -13.78
CA HIS A 317 -6.29 -21.30 -13.16
C HIS A 317 -5.40 -20.09 -13.38
N PHE A 318 -4.70 -19.65 -12.34
CA PHE A 318 -3.80 -18.50 -12.39
C PHE A 318 -2.50 -18.76 -11.65
N TRP A 319 -1.48 -18.02 -12.04
CA TRP A 319 -0.15 -18.00 -11.43
C TRP A 319 0.49 -16.63 -11.65
N SER A 320 1.55 -16.33 -10.94
CA SER A 320 2.33 -15.11 -11.12
C SER A 320 3.44 -15.31 -12.15
N PRO A 321 3.76 -14.30 -12.98
CA PRO A 321 4.86 -14.38 -13.95
C PRO A 321 6.25 -14.34 -13.28
N MET A 322 6.28 -14.07 -11.97
CA MET A 322 7.42 -14.20 -11.06
C MET A 322 7.03 -15.09 -9.87
N PRO A 323 7.97 -15.53 -9.01
CA PRO A 323 7.68 -16.55 -8.00
C PRO A 323 6.61 -16.15 -6.98
N GLY A 324 6.47 -14.87 -6.66
CA GLY A 324 5.41 -14.32 -5.84
C GLY A 324 4.41 -13.48 -6.64
N PRO A 325 3.22 -13.19 -6.08
CA PRO A 325 2.68 -13.76 -4.83
C PRO A 325 1.98 -15.12 -5.02
N ALA A 326 1.61 -15.52 -6.24
CA ALA A 326 0.95 -16.79 -6.52
C ALA A 326 1.89 -17.71 -7.33
N ARG A 327 2.78 -18.42 -6.63
CA ARG A 327 3.80 -19.26 -7.25
C ARG A 327 3.19 -20.32 -8.17
N GLY A 328 3.75 -20.40 -9.38
CA GLY A 328 3.43 -21.43 -10.35
C GLY A 328 3.97 -22.81 -9.97
N ALA A 329 3.60 -23.82 -10.76
CA ALA A 329 3.94 -25.21 -10.46
C ALA A 329 5.38 -25.61 -10.88
N THR A 330 5.98 -24.88 -11.82
CA THR A 330 7.34 -25.15 -12.33
C THR A 330 8.36 -24.15 -11.76
N PRO A 331 9.66 -24.45 -11.84
CA PRO A 331 10.69 -23.50 -11.43
C PRO A 331 10.67 -22.18 -12.22
N TYR A 332 11.25 -21.16 -11.62
CA TYR A 332 11.45 -19.83 -12.17
C TYR A 332 12.94 -19.55 -12.36
N VAL A 333 13.26 -18.77 -13.38
CA VAL A 333 14.60 -18.20 -13.56
C VAL A 333 14.50 -16.68 -13.43
N THR A 334 15.23 -16.11 -12.48
CA THR A 334 15.35 -14.67 -12.30
C THR A 334 16.72 -14.22 -12.75
N ARG A 335 16.80 -13.11 -13.49
CA ARG A 335 18.03 -12.48 -13.93
C ARG A 335 18.09 -11.05 -13.45
N HIS A 336 19.02 -10.76 -12.56
CA HIS A 336 19.34 -9.37 -12.23
C HIS A 336 20.44 -8.90 -13.16
N GLY A 337 20.20 -7.80 -13.87
CA GLY A 337 21.20 -7.12 -14.69
C GLY A 337 21.35 -5.66 -14.27
N PHE A 338 22.22 -4.94 -14.96
CA PHE A 338 22.43 -3.52 -14.69
C PHE A 338 21.22 -2.68 -15.12
N GLY A 339 20.44 -2.21 -14.14
CA GLY A 339 19.27 -1.36 -14.34
C GLY A 339 17.97 -2.09 -14.70
N TYR A 340 17.97 -3.42 -14.70
CA TYR A 340 16.77 -4.22 -14.97
C TYR A 340 16.79 -5.58 -14.26
N THR A 341 15.62 -6.19 -14.12
CA THR A 341 15.44 -7.59 -13.71
C THR A 341 14.49 -8.30 -14.66
N VAL A 342 14.74 -9.58 -14.95
CA VAL A 342 13.88 -10.41 -15.80
C VAL A 342 13.45 -11.66 -15.02
N PHE A 343 12.16 -11.98 -15.08
CA PHE A 343 11.62 -13.26 -14.61
C PHE A 343 11.19 -14.09 -15.79
N GLU A 344 11.61 -15.35 -15.84
CA GLU A 344 11.25 -16.31 -16.87
C GLU A 344 10.52 -17.48 -16.22
N HIS A 345 9.38 -17.86 -16.80
CA HIS A 345 8.57 -18.95 -16.29
C HIS A 345 7.79 -19.62 -17.41
N THR A 346 7.54 -20.92 -17.28
CA THR A 346 6.67 -21.64 -18.21
C THR A 346 5.71 -22.52 -17.45
N GLU A 347 4.42 -22.25 -17.61
CA GLU A 347 3.36 -23.02 -16.96
C GLU A 347 2.34 -23.50 -18.00
N ARG A 348 2.15 -24.83 -18.07
CA ARG A 348 1.14 -25.48 -18.93
C ARG A 348 1.17 -25.03 -20.40
N GLY A 349 2.38 -24.90 -20.94
CA GLY A 349 2.61 -24.47 -22.32
C GLY A 349 2.42 -22.98 -22.55
N ILE A 350 2.30 -22.16 -21.51
CA ILE A 350 2.38 -20.70 -21.59
C ILE A 350 3.74 -20.28 -21.05
N SER A 351 4.57 -19.68 -21.90
CA SER A 351 5.86 -19.12 -21.50
C SER A 351 5.68 -17.65 -21.23
N SER A 352 6.24 -17.14 -20.13
CA SER A 352 6.20 -15.73 -19.78
C SER A 352 7.59 -15.19 -19.45
N GLU A 353 7.88 -13.99 -19.95
CA GLU A 353 9.03 -13.18 -19.55
C GLU A 353 8.56 -11.83 -19.00
N ALA A 354 8.90 -11.49 -17.76
CA ALA A 354 8.56 -10.22 -17.15
C ALA A 354 9.82 -9.36 -16.94
N TRP A 355 9.92 -8.25 -17.66
CA TRP A 355 11.03 -7.31 -17.59
C TRP A 355 10.67 -6.12 -16.71
N LEU A 356 11.44 -5.89 -15.65
CA LEU A 356 11.28 -4.77 -14.72
C LEU A 356 12.49 -3.83 -14.83
N PHE A 357 12.24 -2.55 -15.04
CA PHE A 357 13.28 -1.52 -15.12
C PHE A 357 12.71 -0.13 -14.82
N VAL A 358 13.59 0.82 -14.47
CA VAL A 358 13.24 2.23 -14.24
C VAL A 358 13.82 3.05 -15.40
N ALA A 359 13.04 3.97 -15.97
CA ALA A 359 13.54 4.86 -17.01
C ALA A 359 14.69 5.73 -16.48
N VAL A 360 15.66 6.06 -17.34
CA VAL A 360 16.85 6.82 -16.94
C VAL A 360 16.51 8.29 -16.63
N ASP A 361 15.53 8.87 -17.34
CA ASP A 361 15.25 10.32 -17.36
C ASP A 361 13.98 10.74 -16.59
N VAL A 362 13.10 9.80 -16.25
CA VAL A 362 11.77 10.09 -15.70
C VAL A 362 11.37 9.14 -14.57
N PRO A 363 10.50 9.57 -13.64
CA PRO A 363 10.05 8.78 -12.50
C PRO A 363 9.00 7.72 -12.88
N VAL A 364 9.40 6.76 -13.73
CA VAL A 364 8.54 5.69 -14.24
C VAL A 364 9.26 4.35 -14.19
N LYS A 365 8.62 3.38 -13.52
CA LYS A 365 8.95 1.96 -13.59
C LYS A 365 8.09 1.27 -14.62
N PHE A 366 8.70 0.34 -15.34
CA PHE A 366 8.05 -0.53 -16.31
C PHE A 366 7.98 -1.95 -15.77
N THR A 367 6.89 -2.63 -16.11
CA THR A 367 6.77 -4.09 -16.02
C THR A 367 6.22 -4.58 -17.35
N VAL A 368 7.13 -5.04 -18.20
CA VAL A 368 6.81 -5.52 -19.56
C VAL A 368 6.68 -7.03 -19.51
N LEU A 369 5.46 -7.53 -19.67
CA LEU A 369 5.14 -8.94 -19.66
C LEU A 369 4.96 -9.45 -21.10
N LYS A 370 5.87 -10.32 -21.53
CA LYS A 370 5.74 -11.08 -22.78
C LYS A 370 5.15 -12.44 -22.48
N VAL A 371 4.08 -12.80 -23.17
CA VAL A 371 3.39 -14.08 -23.01
C VAL A 371 3.35 -14.79 -24.35
N ARG A 372 3.85 -16.03 -24.38
CA ARG A 372 3.87 -16.90 -25.56
C ARG A 372 3.02 -18.14 -25.35
N ASN A 373 2.20 -18.46 -26.35
CA ASN A 373 1.50 -19.73 -26.39
C ASN A 373 2.35 -20.82 -27.07
N ARG A 374 2.59 -21.92 -26.36
CA ARG A 374 3.31 -23.10 -26.83
C ARG A 374 2.49 -24.38 -26.59
N CYS A 375 1.17 -24.27 -26.43
CA CYS A 375 0.34 -25.39 -26.01
C CYS A 375 -0.32 -26.18 -27.16
N GLY A 376 -0.08 -25.80 -28.42
CA GLY A 376 -0.60 -26.50 -29.60
C GLY A 376 -2.04 -26.15 -29.96
N ARG A 377 -2.61 -25.09 -29.36
CA ARG A 377 -4.00 -24.64 -29.57
C ARG A 377 -4.16 -23.17 -29.14
N PRO A 378 -5.15 -22.44 -29.64
CA PRO A 378 -5.47 -21.10 -29.14
C PRO A 378 -5.87 -21.11 -27.66
N ARG A 379 -5.56 -20.02 -26.97
CA ARG A 379 -5.84 -19.81 -25.54
C ARG A 379 -6.41 -18.41 -25.32
N ARG A 380 -7.39 -18.33 -24.42
CA ARG A 380 -7.88 -17.07 -23.88
C ARG A 380 -7.27 -16.84 -22.51
N LEU A 381 -6.50 -15.78 -22.37
CA LEU A 381 -5.76 -15.46 -21.16
C LEU A 381 -6.19 -14.09 -20.63
N SER A 382 -5.86 -13.85 -19.37
CA SER A 382 -5.85 -12.49 -18.83
C SER A 382 -4.60 -12.22 -18.04
N VAL A 383 -4.27 -10.94 -17.94
CA VAL A 383 -3.20 -10.43 -17.09
C VAL A 383 -3.78 -9.40 -16.15
N SER A 384 -3.42 -9.51 -14.88
CA SER A 384 -3.81 -8.54 -13.86
C SER A 384 -2.57 -7.96 -13.20
N GLY A 385 -2.51 -6.62 -13.09
CA GLY A 385 -1.51 -5.90 -12.32
C GLY A 385 -2.16 -5.21 -11.12
N TYR A 386 -1.47 -5.18 -10.00
CA TYR A 386 -1.91 -4.63 -8.73
C TYR A 386 -0.76 -3.86 -8.06
N ALA A 387 -1.07 -2.68 -7.52
CA ALA A 387 -0.18 -1.88 -6.68
C ALA A 387 -0.97 -1.31 -5.49
N GLU A 388 -0.48 -1.53 -4.26
CA GLU A 388 -1.02 -0.92 -3.04
C GLU A 388 -0.48 0.50 -2.88
N TRP A 389 -1.36 1.48 -2.61
CA TRP A 389 -0.94 2.88 -2.49
C TRP A 389 -0.52 3.25 -1.06
N VAL A 390 0.67 3.82 -0.94
CA VAL A 390 1.14 4.49 0.29
C VAL A 390 1.06 6.01 0.14
N LEU A 391 1.79 6.59 -0.82
CA LEU A 391 1.87 8.05 -1.06
C LEU A 391 2.31 8.84 0.19
N GLY A 392 3.39 8.38 0.82
CA GLY A 392 3.97 8.94 2.03
C GLY A 392 4.95 7.97 2.69
N ASP A 393 5.11 8.07 4.01
CA ASP A 393 5.99 7.21 4.78
C ASP A 393 5.35 5.84 5.08
N LEU A 394 4.17 5.82 5.70
CA LEU A 394 3.54 4.60 6.21
C LEU A 394 2.07 4.54 5.80
N GLN A 395 1.65 3.38 5.28
CA GLN A 395 0.27 3.15 4.85
C GLN A 395 -0.78 3.47 5.93
N PRO A 396 -0.61 3.08 7.22
CA PRO A 396 -1.59 3.41 8.26
C PRO A 396 -1.83 4.91 8.48
N LYS A 397 -0.85 5.76 8.13
CA LYS A 397 -0.97 7.22 8.22
C LYS A 397 -1.63 7.84 6.99
N THR A 398 -1.47 7.24 5.82
CA THR A 398 -1.88 7.85 4.55
C THR A 398 -3.19 7.29 4.00
N VAL A 399 -3.55 6.04 4.32
CA VAL A 399 -4.66 5.27 3.73
C VAL A 399 -5.98 6.04 3.60
N MET A 400 -6.31 6.87 4.60
CA MET A 400 -7.56 7.62 4.66
C MET A 400 -7.58 8.90 3.80
N HIS A 401 -6.40 9.36 3.40
CA HIS A 401 -6.15 10.60 2.67
C HIS A 401 -5.84 10.38 1.20
N VAL A 402 -5.53 9.14 0.80
CA VAL A 402 -5.35 8.80 -0.61
C VAL A 402 -6.68 8.88 -1.33
N THR A 403 -6.72 9.67 -2.41
CA THR A 403 -7.85 9.70 -3.33
C THR A 403 -7.42 9.20 -4.69
N THR A 404 -8.34 8.54 -5.39
CA THR A 404 -8.06 7.92 -6.70
C THR A 404 -9.07 8.35 -7.73
N GLU A 405 -8.64 8.44 -8.99
CA GLU A 405 -9.50 8.72 -10.13
C GLU A 405 -9.00 7.98 -11.38
N ILE A 406 -9.86 7.87 -12.39
CA ILE A 406 -9.47 7.35 -13.71
C ILE A 406 -9.23 8.57 -14.60
N ASP A 407 -8.01 8.74 -15.09
CA ASP A 407 -7.73 9.79 -16.05
C ASP A 407 -8.40 9.46 -17.39
N PRO A 408 -9.31 10.30 -17.91
CA PRO A 408 -9.98 10.05 -19.18
C PRO A 408 -9.02 10.08 -20.39
N GLN A 409 -7.85 10.73 -20.29
CA GLN A 409 -6.94 10.87 -21.43
C GLN A 409 -6.05 9.64 -21.61
N SER A 410 -5.36 9.21 -20.55
CA SER A 410 -4.45 8.07 -20.54
C SER A 410 -5.17 6.78 -20.21
N GLY A 411 -6.22 6.85 -19.39
CA GLY A 411 -6.86 5.68 -18.85
C GLY A 411 -6.20 5.10 -17.59
N ALA A 412 -5.15 5.76 -17.09
CA ALA A 412 -4.45 5.40 -15.87
C ALA A 412 -5.34 5.59 -14.63
N ILE A 413 -5.06 4.82 -13.58
CA ILE A 413 -5.53 5.15 -12.24
C ILE A 413 -4.55 6.18 -11.69
N LEU A 414 -5.03 7.40 -11.43
CA LEU A 414 -4.28 8.43 -10.71
C LEU A 414 -4.56 8.31 -9.22
N ALA A 415 -3.55 8.59 -8.41
CA ALA A 415 -3.67 8.62 -6.96
C ALA A 415 -2.87 9.79 -6.37
N ASN A 416 -3.45 10.49 -5.41
CA ASN A 416 -2.79 11.59 -4.71
C ASN A 416 -3.10 11.57 -3.20
N ASN A 417 -2.28 12.27 -2.42
CA ASN A 417 -2.47 12.46 -0.99
C ASN A 417 -2.23 13.92 -0.63
N SER A 418 -3.26 14.77 -0.78
CA SER A 418 -3.15 16.21 -0.50
C SER A 418 -2.90 16.55 0.97
N TYR A 419 -3.05 15.57 1.88
CA TYR A 419 -2.77 15.77 3.30
C TYR A 419 -1.26 15.70 3.62
N ASN A 420 -0.46 15.10 2.74
CA ASN A 420 1.00 15.06 2.86
C ASN A 420 1.58 16.49 2.76
N ALA A 421 2.42 16.86 3.73
CA ALA A 421 2.95 18.22 3.84
C ALA A 421 3.93 18.59 2.71
N GLU A 422 4.82 17.67 2.34
CA GLU A 422 5.90 17.92 1.37
C GLU A 422 5.49 17.52 -0.05
N PHE A 423 4.74 16.41 -0.18
CA PHE A 423 4.41 15.78 -1.46
C PHE A 423 2.94 15.93 -1.86
N GLY A 424 2.16 16.80 -1.20
CA GLY A 424 0.70 16.90 -1.40
C GLY A 424 0.24 17.26 -2.82
N ARG A 425 1.14 17.80 -3.66
CA ARG A 425 0.88 18.08 -5.08
C ARG A 425 1.21 16.92 -6.02
N ARG A 426 2.03 15.97 -5.59
CA ARG A 426 2.45 14.83 -6.42
C ARG A 426 1.28 13.93 -6.72
N VAL A 427 1.27 13.40 -7.94
CA VAL A 427 0.24 12.46 -8.38
C VAL A 427 0.92 11.21 -8.90
N ALA A 428 0.69 10.10 -8.21
CA ALA A 428 1.11 8.78 -8.67
C ALA A 428 0.13 8.26 -9.73
N PHE A 429 0.62 7.39 -10.61
CA PHE A 429 -0.22 6.73 -11.60
C PHE A 429 0.17 5.27 -11.76
N PHE A 430 -0.83 4.45 -12.09
CA PHE A 430 -0.65 3.08 -12.56
C PHE A 430 -1.43 2.91 -13.87
N ASN A 431 -0.80 2.35 -14.90
CA ASN A 431 -1.40 2.20 -16.23
C ASN A 431 -0.99 0.89 -16.90
N VAL A 432 -1.79 0.47 -17.89
CA VAL A 432 -1.48 -0.64 -18.81
C VAL A 432 -1.74 -0.21 -20.26
N ASP A 433 -0.89 -0.64 -21.18
CA ASP A 433 -0.95 -0.37 -22.62
C ASP A 433 -2.09 -1.09 -23.38
N HIS A 434 -3.22 -1.33 -22.72
CA HIS A 434 -4.36 -2.02 -23.31
C HIS A 434 -5.65 -1.20 -23.24
N ALA A 435 -6.35 -1.11 -24.37
CA ALA A 435 -7.59 -0.35 -24.49
C ALA A 435 -8.74 -1.01 -23.73
N THR A 436 -8.88 -2.34 -23.83
CA THR A 436 -9.91 -3.10 -23.10
C THR A 436 -9.36 -3.58 -21.76
N ARG A 437 -9.43 -2.70 -20.75
CA ARG A 437 -9.07 -3.02 -19.36
C ARG A 437 -10.25 -2.74 -18.44
N THR A 438 -10.34 -3.48 -17.34
CA THR A 438 -11.21 -3.16 -16.21
C THR A 438 -10.34 -2.78 -15.02
N VAL A 439 -10.83 -1.89 -14.17
CA VAL A 439 -10.02 -1.27 -13.12
C VAL A 439 -10.71 -1.32 -11.77
N SER A 440 -9.95 -1.25 -10.69
CA SER A 440 -10.45 -0.94 -9.35
C SER A 440 -9.35 -0.28 -8.53
N ALA A 441 -9.74 0.66 -7.68
CA ALA A 441 -8.89 1.26 -6.67
C ALA A 441 -9.30 0.86 -5.24
N ASP A 442 -10.02 -0.26 -5.11
CA ASP A 442 -10.48 -0.80 -3.84
C ASP A 442 -9.76 -2.14 -3.54
N ARG A 443 -8.78 -2.11 -2.65
CA ARG A 443 -8.00 -3.26 -2.22
C ARG A 443 -8.87 -4.34 -1.58
N THR A 444 -9.93 -3.95 -0.87
CA THR A 444 -10.89 -4.93 -0.31
C THR A 444 -11.68 -5.64 -1.41
N GLU A 445 -11.89 -5.01 -2.57
CA GLU A 445 -12.45 -5.66 -3.75
C GLU A 445 -11.44 -6.65 -4.34
N PHE A 446 -10.18 -6.23 -4.54
CA PHE A 446 -9.17 -7.01 -5.23
C PHE A 446 -8.75 -8.25 -4.43
N ILE A 447 -8.31 -8.05 -3.19
CA ILE A 447 -7.85 -9.13 -2.30
C ILE A 447 -9.05 -9.92 -1.76
N GLY A 448 -10.14 -9.24 -1.43
CA GLY A 448 -11.30 -9.84 -0.76
C GLY A 448 -11.14 -9.89 0.76
N ARG A 449 -12.27 -9.99 1.46
CA ARG A 449 -12.31 -10.13 2.91
C ARG A 449 -11.59 -11.41 3.34
N ASN A 450 -10.60 -11.29 4.22
CA ASN A 450 -9.74 -12.39 4.68
C ASN A 450 -8.96 -13.08 3.54
N GLY A 451 -8.81 -12.43 2.39
CA GLY A 451 -7.99 -12.91 1.29
C GLY A 451 -6.51 -12.52 1.46
N THR A 452 -5.68 -13.02 0.54
CA THR A 452 -4.26 -12.67 0.44
C THR A 452 -3.90 -12.43 -1.03
N LEU A 453 -2.74 -11.81 -1.29
CA LEU A 453 -2.23 -11.69 -2.66
C LEU A 453 -1.89 -13.06 -3.29
N ALA A 454 -1.68 -14.11 -2.49
CA ALA A 454 -1.52 -15.48 -2.99
C ALA A 454 -2.83 -16.09 -3.51
N SER A 455 -3.99 -15.60 -3.05
CA SER A 455 -5.31 -16.08 -3.47
C SER A 455 -6.36 -14.94 -3.44
N PRO A 456 -6.24 -13.94 -4.33
CA PRO A 456 -7.08 -12.75 -4.27
C PRO A 456 -8.45 -13.01 -4.91
N ALA A 457 -9.50 -12.41 -4.34
CA ALA A 457 -10.87 -12.53 -4.83
C ALA A 457 -11.08 -12.01 -6.27
N ALA A 458 -10.20 -11.15 -6.78
CA ALA A 458 -10.21 -10.74 -8.18
C ALA A 458 -9.99 -11.92 -9.14
N MET A 459 -9.20 -12.93 -8.76
CA MET A 459 -8.87 -14.06 -9.64
C MET A 459 -10.02 -15.06 -9.83
N ILE A 460 -11.09 -14.95 -9.02
CA ILE A 460 -12.33 -15.72 -9.21
C ILE A 460 -13.42 -14.92 -9.92
N ARG A 461 -13.19 -13.65 -10.26
CA ARG A 461 -14.18 -12.75 -10.87
C ARG A 461 -13.91 -12.54 -12.35
N SER A 462 -14.95 -12.21 -13.12
CA SER A 462 -14.84 -11.98 -14.56
C SER A 462 -14.22 -10.63 -14.93
N ARG A 463 -14.25 -9.65 -14.02
CA ARG A 463 -13.74 -8.28 -14.22
C ARG A 463 -13.53 -7.55 -12.90
N LEU A 464 -13.03 -6.32 -12.96
CA LEU A 464 -13.04 -5.36 -11.85
C LEU A 464 -14.23 -4.38 -11.95
N SER A 465 -14.62 -3.78 -10.83
CA SER A 465 -15.86 -2.99 -10.71
C SER A 465 -15.84 -1.59 -11.34
N GLY A 466 -14.66 -1.02 -11.59
CA GLY A 466 -14.50 0.38 -11.98
C GLY A 466 -14.49 1.36 -10.79
N ARG A 467 -14.49 0.87 -9.54
CA ARG A 467 -14.50 1.75 -8.35
C ARG A 467 -13.21 2.54 -8.24
N VAL A 468 -13.35 3.86 -8.13
CA VAL A 468 -12.31 4.82 -7.76
C VAL A 468 -12.92 5.87 -6.84
N GLY A 469 -12.06 6.65 -6.17
CA GLY A 469 -12.47 7.77 -5.33
C GLY A 469 -11.69 7.81 -4.01
N ALA A 470 -12.32 8.44 -3.02
CA ALA A 470 -11.85 8.49 -1.64
C ALA A 470 -12.63 7.49 -0.77
N THR A 471 -12.20 7.30 0.48
CA THR A 471 -12.80 6.37 1.48
C THR A 471 -12.73 4.87 1.14
N LEU A 472 -12.00 4.52 0.08
CA LEU A 472 -11.66 3.13 -0.24
C LEU A 472 -10.45 2.67 0.58
N ASP A 473 -10.16 1.38 0.54
CA ASP A 473 -8.83 0.85 0.86
C ASP A 473 -7.99 0.98 -0.43
N PRO A 474 -7.10 1.99 -0.55
CA PRO A 474 -6.59 2.46 -1.83
C PRO A 474 -5.59 1.49 -2.45
N CYS A 475 -5.84 1.10 -3.70
CA CYS A 475 -4.88 0.42 -4.56
C CYS A 475 -5.02 0.91 -6.00
N ALA A 476 -4.24 0.34 -6.91
CA ALA A 476 -4.49 0.37 -8.33
C ALA A 476 -4.45 -1.05 -8.86
N ALA A 477 -5.59 -1.54 -9.33
CA ALA A 477 -5.72 -2.84 -9.96
C ALA A 477 -6.23 -2.67 -11.39
N MET A 478 -5.57 -3.34 -12.34
CA MET A 478 -5.97 -3.37 -13.74
C MET A 478 -6.01 -4.82 -14.24
N HIS A 479 -7.05 -5.16 -14.98
CA HIS A 479 -7.28 -6.50 -15.53
C HIS A 479 -7.55 -6.41 -17.02
N VAL A 480 -6.80 -7.19 -17.81
CA VAL A 480 -6.83 -7.22 -19.27
C VAL A 480 -7.05 -8.64 -19.75
N VAL A 481 -8.04 -8.85 -20.61
CA VAL A 481 -8.32 -10.15 -21.26
C VAL A 481 -7.89 -10.07 -22.73
N PHE A 482 -7.24 -11.12 -23.23
CA PHE A 482 -6.82 -11.23 -24.62
C PHE A 482 -6.82 -12.69 -25.10
N ASP A 483 -6.95 -12.86 -26.40
CA ASP A 483 -6.80 -14.15 -27.08
C ASP A 483 -5.35 -14.28 -27.60
N LEU A 484 -4.84 -15.51 -27.62
CA LEU A 484 -3.49 -15.84 -28.03
C LEU A 484 -3.51 -17.14 -28.85
N ASP A 485 -3.24 -17.03 -30.15
CA ASP A 485 -3.16 -18.17 -31.06
C ASP A 485 -1.96 -19.06 -30.75
N ASP A 486 -1.92 -20.27 -31.30
CA ASP A 486 -0.79 -21.16 -31.08
C ASP A 486 0.50 -20.59 -31.70
N GLY A 487 1.57 -20.54 -30.90
CA GLY A 487 2.83 -19.93 -31.31
C GLY A 487 2.87 -18.40 -31.24
N GLU A 488 1.75 -17.72 -30.99
CA GLU A 488 1.67 -16.26 -30.91
C GLU A 488 2.33 -15.72 -29.63
N ASP A 489 2.96 -14.55 -29.77
CA ASP A 489 3.56 -13.76 -28.71
C ASP A 489 2.75 -12.46 -28.49
N ARG A 490 2.48 -12.11 -27.23
CA ARG A 490 1.82 -10.86 -26.85
C ARG A 490 2.62 -10.14 -25.78
N GLU A 491 2.84 -8.85 -25.98
CA GLU A 491 3.44 -7.96 -24.97
C GLU A 491 2.36 -7.13 -24.29
N ILE A 492 2.42 -7.05 -22.96
CA ILE A 492 1.57 -6.19 -22.13
C ILE A 492 2.49 -5.37 -21.22
N VAL A 493 2.38 -4.05 -21.27
CA VAL A 493 3.24 -3.11 -20.54
C VAL A 493 2.44 -2.44 -19.43
N PHE A 494 2.87 -2.66 -18.19
CA PHE A 494 2.43 -1.87 -17.04
C PHE A 494 3.44 -0.77 -16.73
N THR A 495 2.92 0.39 -16.33
CA THR A 495 3.74 1.52 -15.85
C THR A 495 3.24 1.97 -14.49
N LEU A 496 4.20 2.20 -13.58
CA LEU A 496 4.00 2.77 -12.26
C LEU A 496 4.93 3.97 -12.12
N GLY A 497 4.40 5.15 -11.83
CA GLY A 497 5.20 6.36 -11.74
C GLY A 497 4.54 7.47 -10.94
N ALA A 498 5.20 8.61 -10.88
CA ALA A 498 4.67 9.80 -10.23
C ALA A 498 5.02 11.07 -11.01
N GLY A 499 4.02 11.94 -11.22
CA GLY A 499 4.20 13.27 -11.79
C GLY A 499 4.24 14.34 -10.71
N GLN A 500 4.74 15.52 -11.09
CA GLN A 500 4.78 16.72 -10.25
C GLN A 500 3.38 17.20 -9.86
N ASP A 501 2.41 16.95 -10.72
CA ASP A 501 0.98 17.17 -10.56
C ASP A 501 0.18 16.21 -11.49
N ALA A 502 -1.15 16.36 -11.53
CA ALA A 502 -2.03 15.52 -12.33
C ALA A 502 -1.78 15.64 -13.85
N ALA A 503 -1.40 16.83 -14.33
CA ALA A 503 -1.15 17.06 -15.74
C ALA A 503 0.15 16.38 -16.18
N ASP A 504 1.20 16.47 -15.36
CA ASP A 504 2.48 15.79 -15.59
C ASP A 504 2.32 14.26 -15.50
N ALA A 505 1.61 13.75 -14.49
CA ALA A 505 1.31 12.32 -14.37
C ALA A 505 0.55 11.79 -15.60
N THR A 506 -0.44 12.55 -16.07
CA THR A 506 -1.18 12.24 -17.31
C THR A 506 -0.25 12.25 -18.52
N ALA A 507 0.63 13.24 -18.65
CA ALA A 507 1.59 13.32 -19.75
C ALA A 507 2.56 12.14 -19.76
N LEU A 508 3.08 11.73 -18.60
CA LEU A 508 3.94 10.55 -18.44
C LEU A 508 3.20 9.27 -18.83
N ALA A 509 1.98 9.05 -18.30
CA ALA A 509 1.17 7.88 -18.62
C ALA A 509 0.81 7.79 -20.11
N ARG A 510 0.66 8.94 -20.80
CA ARG A 510 0.44 9.01 -22.25
C ARG A 510 1.71 8.72 -23.04
N ARG A 511 2.85 9.27 -22.61
CA ARG A 511 4.16 9.11 -23.28
C ARG A 511 4.58 7.64 -23.38
N PHE A 512 4.19 6.82 -22.39
CA PHE A 512 4.58 5.42 -22.30
C PHE A 512 3.41 4.45 -22.47
N ARG A 513 2.39 4.83 -23.26
CA ARG A 513 1.23 3.98 -23.52
C ARG A 513 1.47 2.89 -24.56
N ASP A 514 2.62 2.87 -25.22
CA ASP A 514 2.93 1.90 -26.26
C ASP A 514 4.19 1.08 -25.94
N SER A 515 4.24 -0.14 -26.46
CA SER A 515 5.35 -1.06 -26.30
C SER A 515 6.65 -0.55 -26.91
N ALA A 516 6.59 0.27 -27.97
CA ALA A 516 7.78 0.84 -28.59
C ALA A 516 8.49 1.86 -27.67
N ALA A 517 7.73 2.63 -26.90
CA ALA A 517 8.21 3.58 -25.91
C ALA A 517 8.85 2.85 -24.73
N ALA A 518 8.24 1.75 -24.26
CA ALA A 518 8.84 0.88 -23.26
C ALA A 518 10.15 0.27 -23.75
N ARG A 519 10.19 -0.20 -25.01
CA ARG A 519 11.41 -0.74 -25.61
C ARG A 519 12.51 0.31 -25.71
N LYS A 520 12.18 1.52 -26.18
CA LYS A 520 13.12 2.64 -26.25
C LYS A 520 13.67 3.02 -24.88
N ALA A 521 12.84 2.98 -23.84
CA ALA A 521 13.27 3.23 -22.47
C ALA A 521 14.25 2.15 -21.97
N LEU A 522 13.99 0.86 -22.26
CA LEU A 522 14.91 -0.23 -21.94
C LEU A 522 16.25 -0.11 -22.69
N ASP A 523 16.22 0.22 -23.98
CA ASP A 523 17.44 0.41 -24.77
C ASP A 523 18.28 1.58 -24.21
N ALA A 524 17.64 2.64 -23.71
CA ALA A 524 18.32 3.76 -23.04
C ALA A 524 18.96 3.34 -21.70
N VAL A 525 18.30 2.47 -20.92
CA VAL A 525 18.87 1.90 -19.68
C VAL A 525 20.14 1.10 -19.99
N TRP A 526 20.10 0.23 -21.01
CA TRP A 526 21.27 -0.53 -21.42
C TRP A 526 22.40 0.35 -21.92
N LEU A 527 22.09 1.36 -22.73
CA LEU A 527 23.11 2.29 -23.23
C LEU A 527 23.77 3.04 -22.08
N TYR A 528 22.97 3.52 -21.12
CA TYR A 528 23.46 4.21 -19.92
C TYR A 528 24.44 3.32 -19.15
N TRP A 529 24.03 2.11 -18.74
CA TRP A 529 24.89 1.24 -17.94
C TRP A 529 26.09 0.70 -18.72
N LYS A 530 25.95 0.44 -20.02
CA LYS A 530 27.09 0.05 -20.86
C LYS A 530 28.14 1.17 -20.93
N HIS A 531 27.71 2.42 -21.05
CA HIS A 531 28.61 3.57 -21.07
C HIS A 531 29.27 3.79 -19.70
N THR A 532 28.46 3.87 -18.64
CA THR A 532 28.92 4.16 -17.27
C THR A 532 29.87 3.09 -16.75
N LEU A 533 29.51 1.81 -16.87
CA LEU A 533 30.32 0.71 -16.34
C LEU A 533 31.48 0.33 -17.27
N GLY A 534 31.36 0.64 -18.57
CA GLY A 534 32.39 0.35 -19.57
C GLY A 534 33.54 1.36 -19.61
N ALA A 535 33.48 2.45 -18.85
CA ALA A 535 34.50 3.49 -18.86
C ALA A 535 35.86 3.00 -18.34
N ILE A 536 35.86 2.14 -17.33
CA ILE A 536 37.05 1.52 -16.76
C ILE A 536 36.82 0.01 -16.75
N GLN A 537 37.79 -0.75 -17.27
CA GLN A 537 37.79 -2.20 -17.26
C GLN A 537 39.18 -2.66 -16.81
N VAL A 538 39.22 -3.60 -15.87
CA VAL A 538 40.41 -4.17 -15.29
C VAL A 538 40.50 -5.63 -15.69
N GLU A 539 41.71 -6.06 -16.04
CA GLU A 539 42.03 -7.46 -16.29
C GLU A 539 43.15 -7.88 -15.33
N THR A 540 42.81 -8.80 -14.43
CA THR A 540 43.73 -9.41 -13.47
C THR A 540 43.72 -10.94 -13.62
N PRO A 541 44.72 -11.66 -13.08
CA PRO A 541 44.71 -13.11 -13.02
C PRO A 541 43.57 -13.72 -12.19
N ASP A 542 42.88 -12.93 -11.37
CA ASP A 542 41.73 -13.36 -10.57
C ASP A 542 40.41 -12.95 -11.27
N PRO A 543 39.66 -13.90 -11.86
CA PRO A 543 38.42 -13.59 -12.57
C PRO A 543 37.33 -13.00 -11.66
N SER A 544 37.38 -13.25 -10.35
CA SER A 544 36.39 -12.72 -9.40
C SER A 544 36.57 -11.22 -9.18
N VAL A 545 37.81 -10.74 -9.16
CA VAL A 545 38.14 -9.31 -9.09
C VAL A 545 37.68 -8.61 -10.35
N ASN A 546 37.97 -9.19 -11.52
CA ASN A 546 37.54 -8.62 -12.81
C ASN A 546 36.02 -8.49 -12.86
N LEU A 547 35.30 -9.54 -12.47
CA LEU A 547 33.83 -9.55 -12.46
C LEU A 547 33.23 -8.43 -11.61
N LEU A 548 33.70 -8.28 -10.36
CA LEU A 548 33.16 -7.28 -9.43
C LEU A 548 33.56 -5.85 -9.82
N ALA A 549 34.82 -5.63 -10.17
CA ALA A 549 35.36 -4.30 -10.49
C ALA A 549 34.81 -3.76 -11.82
N ASN A 550 34.55 -4.62 -12.81
CA ASN A 550 34.13 -4.21 -14.15
C ASN A 550 32.63 -3.92 -14.29
N GLY A 551 31.87 -3.93 -13.19
CA GLY A 551 30.46 -3.56 -13.23
C GLY A 551 29.77 -3.52 -11.87
N TRP A 552 29.74 -4.64 -11.14
CA TRP A 552 28.84 -4.82 -10.00
C TRP A 552 29.10 -3.86 -8.83
N LEU A 553 30.36 -3.58 -8.49
CA LEU A 553 30.68 -2.64 -7.40
C LEU A 553 30.27 -1.20 -7.75
N LEU A 554 30.60 -0.75 -8.97
CA LEU A 554 30.25 0.59 -9.43
C LEU A 554 28.72 0.75 -9.60
N TYR A 555 28.06 -0.28 -10.12
CA TYR A 555 26.61 -0.34 -10.21
C TYR A 555 25.96 -0.20 -8.84
N GLN A 556 26.45 -0.95 -7.84
CA GLN A 556 25.94 -0.88 -6.47
C GLN A 556 26.09 0.53 -5.88
N THR A 557 27.25 1.17 -6.07
CA THR A 557 27.47 2.54 -5.58
C THR A 557 26.50 3.53 -6.22
N ILE A 558 26.33 3.49 -7.55
CA ILE A 558 25.46 4.46 -8.24
C ILE A 558 23.98 4.18 -7.94
N ALA A 559 23.51 2.97 -8.19
CA ALA A 559 22.09 2.63 -8.07
C ALA A 559 21.61 2.63 -6.62
N CYS A 560 22.34 1.98 -5.71
CA CYS A 560 21.90 1.81 -4.33
C CYS A 560 22.24 3.02 -3.44
N ARG A 561 23.47 3.54 -3.55
CA ARG A 561 24.00 4.52 -2.58
C ARG A 561 23.78 5.97 -3.02
N LEU A 562 24.06 6.28 -4.28
CA LEU A 562 23.94 7.66 -4.78
C LEU A 562 22.48 8.01 -5.07
N TRP A 563 21.83 7.20 -5.92
CA TRP A 563 20.47 7.50 -6.39
C TRP A 563 19.40 6.96 -5.47
N GLY A 564 19.38 5.65 -5.22
CA GLY A 564 18.32 5.04 -4.45
C GLY A 564 18.35 5.42 -2.97
N ARG A 565 19.56 5.58 -2.41
CA ARG A 565 19.81 5.78 -0.96
C ARG A 565 19.01 4.78 -0.13
N SER A 566 18.98 3.54 -0.61
CA SER A 566 18.13 2.49 -0.07
C SER A 566 18.67 1.09 -0.35
N GLY A 567 18.32 0.15 0.51
CA GLY A 567 18.53 -1.28 0.36
C GLY A 567 17.35 -2.06 0.95
N TYR A 568 17.36 -3.39 0.84
CA TYR A 568 16.21 -4.21 1.23
C TYR A 568 15.80 -4.04 2.70
N TYR A 569 16.75 -4.12 3.64
CA TYR A 569 16.52 -3.92 5.07
C TYR A 569 16.72 -2.47 5.56
N GLN A 570 16.91 -1.52 4.63
CA GLN A 570 17.16 -0.13 4.97
C GLN A 570 16.53 0.83 3.94
N SER A 571 15.35 1.34 4.28
CA SER A 571 14.64 2.35 3.49
C SER A 571 14.87 3.75 4.05
N GLY A 572 15.94 4.41 3.58
CA GLY A 572 16.48 5.66 4.15
C GLY A 572 16.14 6.93 3.37
N GLY A 573 16.61 7.07 2.13
CA GLY A 573 16.35 8.24 1.27
C GLY A 573 17.08 9.55 1.65
N ALA A 574 17.62 9.66 2.87
CA ALA A 574 18.28 10.87 3.38
C ALA A 574 19.70 11.10 2.85
N PHE A 575 20.13 12.35 2.77
CA PHE A 575 21.48 12.75 2.41
C PHE A 575 22.39 12.82 3.65
N GLY A 576 23.12 11.74 3.92
CA GLY A 576 24.23 11.78 4.88
C GLY A 576 25.42 12.50 4.27
N PHE A 577 25.78 13.70 4.75
CA PHE A 577 26.87 14.51 4.19
C PHE A 577 28.19 13.70 4.02
N ARG A 578 28.59 13.00 5.09
CA ARG A 578 29.79 12.14 5.05
C ARG A 578 29.65 11.00 4.05
N ASP A 579 28.52 10.30 4.11
CA ASP A 579 28.31 9.08 3.33
C ASP A 579 28.29 9.39 1.84
N GLN A 580 27.63 10.49 1.42
CA GLN A 580 27.59 10.91 0.02
C GLN A 580 28.97 11.33 -0.50
N LEU A 581 29.77 12.06 0.30
CA LEU A 581 31.14 12.38 -0.09
C LEU A 581 31.97 11.11 -0.30
N GLN A 582 31.85 10.13 0.57
CA GLN A 582 32.54 8.84 0.44
C GLN A 582 32.07 8.04 -0.78
N ASP A 583 30.75 7.95 -0.99
CA ASP A 583 30.17 7.23 -2.13
C ASP A 583 30.63 7.87 -3.46
N THR A 584 30.77 9.20 -3.53
CA THR A 584 31.26 9.89 -4.74
C THR A 584 32.76 9.72 -5.00
N MET A 585 33.59 9.33 -4.02
CA MET A 585 35.02 9.10 -4.25
C MET A 585 35.31 7.86 -5.11
N ALA A 586 34.33 6.95 -5.23
CA ALA A 586 34.44 5.75 -6.05
C ALA A 586 34.08 5.97 -7.53
N LEU A 587 33.58 7.17 -7.88
CA LEU A 587 33.18 7.58 -9.22
C LEU A 587 34.26 8.47 -9.84
#